data_AF-A0A6I4W6Y6-F1
#
_entry.id   AF-A0A6I4W6Y6-F1
#
_cell.length_a   1.000
_cell.length_b   1.000
_cell.length_c   1.000
_cell.angle_alpha   90.00
_cell.angle_beta   90.00
_cell.angle_gamma   90.00
#
_symmetry.space_group_name_H-M   'P 1'
#
loop_
_entity.id
_entity.type
_entity.pdbx_description
1 polymer ?
#
loop_
_entity_poly.entity_id
_entity_poly.type
_entity_poly.pdbx_seq_one_letter_code
_entity_poly.pdbx_strand_id
1 'polypeptide(L)' 'MRRRHLALLARAVGARGLHWRLAGPGESVLAVTGPRSGQQVMIVAMPTGAGWSYLWTGGGYADVTAVDHAAEAIAHLLT' A
#
# COMPACT_ATOMS: atom_id res chain seq x y z
N MET A 1 -9.64 -10.24 -5.92
CA MET A 1 -8.77 -10.36 -4.72
C MET A 1 -7.77 -9.22 -4.59
N ARG A 2 -6.83 -9.03 -5.54
CA ARG A 2 -5.88 -7.90 -5.55
C ARG A 2 -6.46 -6.54 -5.13
N ARG A 3 -7.48 -6.06 -5.86
CA ARG A 3 -8.16 -4.78 -5.58
C ARG A 3 -8.69 -4.68 -4.15
N ARG A 4 -9.21 -5.79 -3.60
CA ARG A 4 -9.71 -5.85 -2.22
C ARG A 4 -8.57 -5.65 -1.22
N HIS A 5 -7.43 -6.32 -1.40
CA HIS A 5 -6.26 -6.11 -0.54
C HIS A 5 -5.77 -4.67 -0.63
N LEU A 6 -5.63 -4.13 -1.84
CA LEU A 6 -5.22 -2.73 -2.03
C LEU A 6 -6.22 -1.73 -1.42
N ALA A 7 -7.52 -1.99 -1.51
CA ALA A 7 -8.53 -1.13 -0.88
C ALA A 7 -8.50 -1.18 0.65
N LEU A 8 -8.16 -2.32 1.26
CA LEU A 8 -7.96 -2.43 2.71
C LEU A 8 -6.75 -1.62 3.15
N LEU A 9 -5.63 -1.77 2.44
CA LEU A 9 -4.42 -0.99 2.70
C LEU A 9 -4.66 0.51 2.49
N ALA A 10 -5.38 0.90 1.44
CA ALA A 10 -5.77 2.29 1.16
C ALA A 10 -6.50 2.95 2.34
N ARG A 11 -7.45 2.23 2.94
CA ARG A 11 -8.16 2.70 4.14
C ARG A 11 -7.21 2.87 5.33
N ALA A 12 -6.31 1.91 5.55
CA ALA A 12 -5.36 1.93 6.65
C ALA A 12 -4.33 3.07 6.53
N VAL A 13 -3.81 3.35 5.34
CA VAL A 13 -2.89 4.48 5.11
C VAL A 13 -3.63 5.82 5.18
N GLY A 14 -4.87 5.88 4.69
CA GLY A 14 -5.71 7.08 4.81
C GLY A 14 -6.03 7.44 6.26
N ALA A 15 -6.28 6.44 7.11
CA ALA A 15 -6.46 6.64 8.55
C ALA A 15 -5.20 7.22 9.25
N ARG A 16 -4.04 7.09 8.61
CA ARG A 16 -2.75 7.66 9.07
C ARG A 16 -2.44 9.02 8.42
N GLY A 17 -3.41 9.62 7.72
CA GLY A 17 -3.28 10.95 7.11
C GLY A 17 -2.53 10.98 5.77
N LEU A 18 -2.25 9.82 5.17
CA LEU A 18 -1.61 9.75 3.86
C LEU A 18 -2.67 9.89 2.74
N HIS A 19 -2.30 10.59 1.68
CA HIS A 19 -3.15 10.67 0.48
C HIS A 19 -2.96 9.40 -0.35
N TRP A 20 -4.04 8.88 -0.94
CA TRP A 20 -3.96 7.65 -1.72
C TRP A 20 -4.87 7.65 -2.94
N ARG A 21 -4.52 6.84 -3.92
CA ARG A 21 -5.32 6.60 -5.13
C ARG A 21 -5.11 5.19 -5.65
N LEU A 22 -6.20 4.49 -5.98
CA LEU A 22 -6.12 3.25 -6.75
C LEU A 22 -5.90 3.58 -8.24
N ALA A 23 -4.95 2.90 -8.85
CA ALA A 23 -4.43 3.20 -10.18
C ALA A 23 -4.18 1.93 -11.00
N GLY A 24 -3.95 2.12 -12.30
CA GLY A 24 -3.66 1.06 -13.25
C GLY A 24 -4.89 0.26 -13.69
N PRO A 25 -4.75 -0.63 -14.69
CA PRO A 25 -5.85 -1.47 -15.17
C PRO A 25 -6.45 -2.29 -14.04
N GLY A 26 -7.76 -2.22 -13.87
CA GLY A 26 -8.50 -2.93 -12.82
C GLY A 26 -8.11 -2.54 -11.39
N GLU A 27 -7.58 -1.31 -11.18
CA GLU A 27 -7.15 -0.82 -9.87
C GLU A 27 -6.12 -1.76 -9.21
N SER A 28 -5.14 -2.17 -10.01
CA SER A 28 -4.13 -3.15 -9.65
C SER A 28 -2.94 -2.58 -8.88
N VAL A 29 -2.89 -1.26 -8.71
CA VAL A 29 -1.84 -0.53 -8.00
C VAL A 29 -2.48 0.46 -7.03
N LEU A 30 -1.90 0.60 -5.84
CA LEU A 30 -2.18 1.67 -4.90
C LEU A 30 -1.03 2.68 -4.93
N ALA A 31 -1.32 3.93 -5.26
CA ALA A 31 -0.40 5.04 -5.09
C ALA A 31 -0.66 5.70 -3.73
N VAL A 32 0.38 5.93 -2.93
CA VAL A 32 0.30 6.65 -1.64
C VAL A 32 1.31 7.78 -1.64
N THR A 33 0.88 8.96 -1.23
CA THR A 33 1.69 10.18 -1.23
C THR A 33 1.76 10.77 0.18
N GLY A 34 2.98 11.12 0.60
CA GLY A 34 3.25 11.81 1.87
C GLY A 34 2.73 13.26 1.81
N PRO A 35 2.00 13.74 2.84
CA PRO A 35 1.34 15.03 2.80
C PRO A 35 2.30 16.23 2.82
N ARG A 36 3.51 16.05 3.38
CA ARG A 36 4.51 17.12 3.54
C ARG A 36 5.60 17.07 2.47
N SER A 37 6.13 15.88 2.18
CA SER A 37 7.26 15.69 1.27
C SER A 37 6.85 15.65 -0.21
N GLY A 38 5.58 15.34 -0.51
CA GLY A 38 5.14 15.01 -1.86
C GLY A 38 5.73 13.68 -2.38
N GLN A 39 6.50 12.96 -1.56
CA GLN A 39 7.08 11.68 -1.90
C GLN A 39 5.95 10.67 -2.10
N GLN A 40 6.08 9.85 -3.13
CA GLN A 40 5.07 8.87 -3.50
C GLN A 40 5.68 7.47 -3.51
N VAL A 41 4.91 6.50 -3.03
CA VAL A 41 5.21 5.08 -3.23
C VAL A 41 4.08 4.40 -3.99
N MET A 42 4.46 3.42 -4.82
CA MET A 42 3.53 2.56 -5.53
C MET A 42 3.54 1.19 -4.87
N ILE A 43 2.35 0.69 -4.55
CA ILE A 43 2.13 -0.59 -3.89
C ILE A 43 1.32 -1.49 -4.81
N VAL A 44 1.74 -2.74 -4.92
CA VAL A 44 1.00 -3.80 -5.60
C VAL A 44 0.69 -4.92 -4.62
N ALA A 45 -0.41 -5.63 -4.85
CA ALA A 45 -0.70 -6.89 -4.16
C ALA A 45 -0.47 -8.05 -5.14
N MET A 46 0.46 -8.93 -4.79
CA MET A 46 0.88 -10.05 -5.62
C MET A 46 0.50 -11.37 -4.95
N PRO A 47 0.02 -12.38 -5.71
CA PRO A 47 -0.13 -13.72 -5.15
C PRO A 47 1.26 -14.30 -4.86
N THR A 48 1.37 -15.05 -3.76
CA THR A 48 2.55 -15.81 -3.36
C THR A 48 2.15 -17.26 -3.11
N GLY A 49 3.11 -18.17 -2.96
CA GLY A 49 2.81 -19.58 -2.69
C GLY A 49 2.00 -19.82 -1.40
N ALA A 50 2.02 -18.85 -0.46
CA ALA A 50 1.32 -18.92 0.82
C ALA A 50 0.09 -18.01 0.92
N GLY A 51 -0.24 -17.23 -0.12
CA GLY A 51 -1.36 -16.28 -0.08
C GLY A 51 -1.13 -15.06 -0.96
N TRP A 52 -1.14 -13.88 -0.34
CA TRP A 52 -0.93 -12.60 -1.02
C TRP A 52 0.00 -11.72 -0.20
N SER A 53 0.77 -10.89 -0.87
CA SER A 53 1.65 -9.93 -0.21
C SER A 53 1.60 -8.57 -0.88
N TYR A 54 1.72 -7.53 -0.07
CA TYR A 54 2.02 -6.18 -0.52
C TYR A 54 3.51 -6.05 -0.83
N LEU A 55 3.81 -5.39 -1.93
CA LEU A 55 5.16 -4.93 -2.26
C LEU A 55 5.10 -3.47 -2.67
N TRP A 56 6.04 -2.67 -2.21
CA TRP A 56 6.11 -1.27 -2.56
C TRP A 56 7.51 -0.79 -2.97
N THR A 57 7.53 0.24 -3.79
CA THR A 57 8.75 0.93 -4.22
C THR A 57 9.52 1.42 -2.99
N GLY A 58 10.84 1.21 -2.96
CA GLY A 58 11.66 1.39 -1.76
C GLY A 58 12.04 0.07 -1.06
N GLY A 59 11.62 -1.07 -1.61
CA GLY A 59 12.08 -2.40 -1.19
C GLY A 59 11.28 -3.04 -0.06
N GLY A 60 10.13 -2.48 0.31
CA GLY A 60 9.30 -3.02 1.38
C GLY A 60 8.33 -4.11 0.92
N TYR A 61 8.06 -5.04 1.84
CA TYR A 61 7.20 -6.21 1.66
C TYR A 61 6.44 -6.48 2.96
N ALA A 62 5.16 -6.88 2.84
CA ALA A 62 4.37 -7.35 3.97
C ALA A 62 3.27 -8.32 3.50
N ASP A 63 2.90 -9.28 4.35
CA ASP A 63 1.74 -10.13 4.11
C ASP A 63 0.45 -9.31 4.11
N VAL A 64 -0.53 -9.65 3.26
CA VAL A 64 -1.79 -8.87 3.20
C VAL A 64 -2.64 -8.95 4.46
N THR A 65 -2.39 -9.92 5.34
CA THR A 65 -3.05 -10.04 6.66
C THR A 65 -2.49 -9.05 7.66
N ALA A 66 -1.25 -8.56 7.47
CA ALA A 66 -0.58 -7.58 8.30
C ALA A 66 -0.81 -6.13 7.81
N VAL A 67 -2.08 -5.79 7.50
CA VAL A 67 -2.44 -4.50 6.86
C VAL A 67 -1.94 -3.30 7.66
N ASP A 68 -2.13 -3.31 8.98
CA ASP A 68 -1.74 -2.19 9.83
C ASP A 68 -0.23 -2.02 9.93
N HIS A 69 0.51 -3.13 9.98
CA HIS A 69 1.98 -3.11 9.95
C HIS A 69 2.49 -2.55 8.62
N ALA A 70 1.90 -2.97 7.50
CA ALA A 70 2.24 -2.44 6.18
C ALA A 70 1.94 -0.93 6.09
N ALA A 71 0.79 -0.49 6.60
CA ALA A 71 0.41 0.92 6.60
C ALA A 71 1.32 1.78 7.48
N GLU A 72 1.80 1.26 8.61
CA GLU A 72 2.78 1.93 9.48
C GLU A 72 4.14 2.04 8.81
N ALA A 73 4.64 0.97 8.19
CA ALA A 73 5.89 1.00 7.45
C ALA A 73 5.86 2.01 6.28
N ILE A 74 4.75 2.08 5.56
CA ILE A 74 4.54 3.06 4.48
C ILE A 74 4.49 4.48 5.04
N ALA A 75 3.81 4.69 6.18
CA ALA A 75 3.78 6.00 6.82
C ALA A 75 5.18 6.45 7.21
N HIS A 76 5.95 5.59 7.88
CA HIS A 76 7.32 5.90 8.29
C HIS A 76 8.24 6.23 7.11
N LEU A 77 8.03 5.61 5.95
CA LEU A 77 8.77 5.91 4.73
C LEU A 77 8.42 7.27 4.10
N LEU A 78 7.24 7.83 4.40
CA LEU A 78 6.69 9.01 3.73
C LEU A 78 6.59 10.26 4.63
N THR A 79 6.88 10.15 5.93
CA THR A 79 6.75 11.23 6.92
C THR A 79 8.07 11.75 7.45
#